data_AF-A0A4Q3A844-F1
#
_entry.id   AF-A0A4Q3A844-F1
#
_cell.length_a   1.000
_cell.length_b   1.000
_cell.length_c   1.000
_cell.angle_alpha   90.00
_cell.angle_beta   90.00
_cell.angle_gamma   90.00
#
_symmetry.space_group_name_H-M   'P 1'
#
loop_
_entity.id
_entity.type
_entity.pdbx_description
1 polymer ?
#
loop_
_entity_poly.entity_id
_entity_poly.type
_entity_poly.pdbx_seq_one_letter_code
_entity_poly.pdbx_strand_id
1 'polypeptide(L)'
;PRRFTPVARPEIPRPQPKPAAQVEAAPAASTSAQPQAARTLPSAGAPKRPEPPVRPSRTAGRPGDDRRQSGKLTVNRALGDNDGARARSLAALKRAREKEHRRMGGPREPQIKQVRDVQVPETITVGELANRMAEKGGDLIKALFKLGVPSAMGDTIDQDTAELIVTEFGHNIVRVSDSDVDLGIDTVVEDEGSLKPRPPVVTIMGHVDHGKTSLLDALRDTNVVRGEAGGITQHIGAYQVTLKDKSKITFLDTPGHEAFSQMRARGANVTDIVILVVAADDGLMPQTIEAINHTKAAGVPMIVAINKIDKHDANAQRVRERLLEHDVQVEAMGGETQDVEVSALKKTGLDELIEKIQLQAELLELRANPDRAAEGTVIEAKLDKGRGPVATVLVGRGTLKVGDIFVIGAESGKVRALVDDKGKQLK
;
A
#
# COMPACT_ATOMS: atom_id res chain seq x y z
N PRO A 1 40.48 13.24 -59.00
CA PRO A 1 40.24 14.32 -58.02
C PRO A 1 39.70 13.75 -56.68
N ARG A 2 40.54 13.86 -55.64
CA ARG A 2 40.30 13.71 -54.19
C ARG A 2 39.85 12.32 -53.67
N ARG A 3 40.87 11.48 -53.37
CA ARG A 3 40.78 10.37 -52.41
C ARG A 3 40.71 10.94 -50.99
N PHE A 4 39.71 10.54 -50.21
CA PHE A 4 39.60 10.85 -48.79
C PHE A 4 40.36 9.79 -47.99
N THR A 5 41.42 10.19 -47.29
CA THR A 5 42.10 9.37 -46.27
C THR A 5 41.47 9.66 -44.90
N PRO A 6 41.21 8.63 -44.06
CA PRO A 6 40.68 8.86 -42.73
C PRO A 6 41.78 9.41 -41.81
N VAL A 7 41.51 10.55 -41.17
CA VAL A 7 42.38 11.17 -40.16
C VAL A 7 42.21 10.42 -38.84
N ALA A 8 43.30 9.88 -38.29
CA ALA A 8 43.32 9.24 -36.98
C ALA A 8 43.05 10.28 -35.87
N ARG A 9 42.08 10.00 -34.99
CA ARG A 9 41.84 10.80 -33.78
C ARG A 9 42.95 10.52 -32.76
N PRO A 10 43.51 11.55 -32.09
CA PRO A 10 44.44 11.32 -30.99
C PRO A 10 43.72 10.72 -29.78
N GLU A 11 44.35 9.71 -29.17
CA GLU A 11 43.85 9.04 -27.95
C GLU A 11 43.93 9.98 -26.74
N ILE A 12 42.84 10.05 -25.98
CA ILE A 12 42.78 10.79 -24.72
C ILE A 12 43.46 9.93 -23.63
N PRO A 13 44.49 10.43 -22.91
CA PRO A 13 45.15 9.67 -21.86
C PRO A 13 44.19 9.33 -20.72
N ARG A 14 44.19 8.07 -20.28
CA ARG A 14 43.45 7.66 -19.07
C ARG A 14 44.13 8.26 -17.82
N PRO A 15 43.35 8.75 -16.84
CA PRO A 15 43.92 9.29 -15.59
C PRO A 15 44.60 8.18 -14.79
N GLN A 16 45.84 8.43 -14.36
CA GLN A 16 46.61 7.53 -13.51
C GLN A 16 46.04 7.51 -12.07
N PRO A 17 46.03 6.36 -11.39
CA PRO A 17 45.62 6.27 -9.99
C PRO A 17 46.67 6.93 -9.08
N LYS A 18 46.19 7.69 -8.07
CA LYS A 18 47.03 8.31 -7.04
C LYS A 18 47.85 7.25 -6.28
N PRO A 19 49.12 7.52 -5.92
CA PRO A 19 49.93 6.60 -5.12
C PRO A 19 49.35 6.41 -3.71
N ALA A 20 49.32 5.16 -3.26
CA ALA A 20 48.99 4.78 -1.89
C ALA A 20 50.02 5.38 -0.92
N ALA A 21 49.53 6.04 0.13
CA ALA A 21 50.35 6.48 1.25
C ALA A 21 50.90 5.26 1.98
N GLN A 22 52.24 5.16 2.02
CA GLN A 22 52.97 4.21 2.84
C GLN A 22 52.77 4.58 4.30
N VAL A 23 52.22 3.65 5.09
CA VAL A 23 52.18 3.75 6.54
C VAL A 23 53.51 3.20 7.07
N GLU A 24 54.30 4.11 7.60
CA GLU A 24 55.57 3.85 8.29
C GLU A 24 55.28 3.24 9.67
N ALA A 25 56.03 2.19 10.02
CA ALA A 25 55.90 1.46 11.27
C ALA A 25 57.00 1.85 12.25
N ALA A 26 56.63 2.10 13.52
CA ALA A 26 57.29 1.69 14.78
C ALA A 26 57.00 2.70 15.93
N PRO A 27 57.14 2.34 17.22
CA PRO A 27 56.96 1.04 17.86
C PRO A 27 56.06 1.09 19.11
N ALA A 28 55.83 -0.09 19.69
CA ALA A 28 55.02 -0.35 20.88
C ALA A 28 55.55 0.28 22.17
N ALA A 29 54.63 0.80 23.00
CA ALA A 29 54.79 0.90 24.44
C ALA A 29 53.43 0.82 25.16
N SER A 30 53.45 0.09 26.27
CA SER A 30 52.41 -0.27 27.23
C SER A 30 51.62 0.90 27.86
N THR A 31 50.32 0.71 28.15
CA THR A 31 49.75 0.56 29.53
C THR A 31 48.21 0.67 29.59
N SER A 32 47.66 -0.20 30.45
CA SER A 32 46.39 -0.26 31.19
C SER A 32 45.31 0.84 31.18
N ALA A 33 44.06 0.34 31.24
CA ALA A 33 42.93 0.72 32.12
C ALA A 33 41.97 1.88 31.75
N GLN A 34 40.79 1.47 31.25
CA GLN A 34 39.40 1.80 31.67
C GLN A 34 38.85 3.26 31.70
N PRO A 35 37.50 3.44 31.63
CA PRO A 35 36.86 4.48 30.81
C PRO A 35 36.10 5.54 31.60
N GLN A 36 35.97 6.78 31.08
CA GLN A 36 34.99 7.75 31.57
C GLN A 36 34.46 8.72 30.50
N ALA A 37 33.13 8.77 30.44
CA ALA A 37 32.22 9.93 30.47
C ALA A 37 32.32 11.05 29.42
N ALA A 38 31.24 11.13 28.63
CA ALA A 38 30.34 12.27 28.48
C ALA A 38 30.92 13.69 28.52
N ARG A 39 30.89 14.37 27.35
CA ARG A 39 30.69 15.81 27.26
C ARG A 39 29.83 16.18 26.05
N THR A 40 28.60 16.57 26.37
CA THR A 40 27.69 17.48 25.65
C THR A 40 28.31 18.86 25.46
N LEU A 41 28.01 19.52 24.33
CA LEU A 41 27.96 20.98 24.10
C LEU A 41 27.49 21.25 22.63
N PRO A 42 26.99 22.46 22.27
CA PRO A 42 25.56 22.72 22.19
C PRO A 42 25.03 23.09 20.79
N SER A 43 23.70 23.03 20.67
CA SER A 43 22.85 23.49 19.56
C SER A 43 23.03 24.98 19.25
N ALA A 44 23.20 25.31 17.97
CA ALA A 44 23.16 26.67 17.45
C ALA A 44 22.38 26.75 16.12
N GLY A 45 21.30 27.53 16.13
CA GLY A 45 20.97 28.46 15.05
C GLY A 45 20.14 27.94 13.86
N ALA A 46 18.82 27.89 14.02
CA ALA A 46 17.89 27.93 12.89
C ALA A 46 17.71 29.39 12.40
N PRO A 47 17.85 29.68 11.09
CA PRO A 47 17.58 31.02 10.56
C PRO A 47 16.10 31.23 10.21
N LYS A 48 15.57 32.37 10.69
CA LYS A 48 14.21 32.91 10.42
C LYS A 48 13.99 33.20 8.93
N ARG A 49 12.83 32.79 8.43
CA ARG A 49 12.30 33.11 7.10
C ARG A 49 11.51 34.44 7.15
N PRO A 50 11.67 35.38 6.21
CA PRO A 50 10.97 36.67 6.23
C PRO A 50 9.57 36.60 5.60
N GLU A 51 8.63 37.31 6.22
CA GLU A 51 7.25 37.54 5.76
C GLU A 51 7.16 38.55 4.60
N PRO A 52 6.18 38.43 3.68
CA PRO A 52 5.91 39.42 2.65
C PRO A 52 4.94 40.54 3.11
N PRO A 53 5.04 41.77 2.57
CA PRO A 53 4.28 42.92 3.04
C PRO A 53 2.84 42.98 2.51
N VAL A 54 1.93 43.31 3.44
CA VAL A 54 0.49 43.50 3.25
C VAL A 54 0.19 44.86 2.59
N ARG A 55 -0.65 44.86 1.54
CA ARG A 55 -1.27 46.06 0.96
C ARG A 55 -2.58 46.38 1.72
N PRO A 56 -2.85 47.64 2.11
CA PRO A 56 -4.08 47.97 2.82
C PRO A 56 -5.26 48.15 1.86
N SER A 57 -6.28 47.31 2.00
CA SER A 57 -7.62 47.51 1.47
C SER A 57 -8.44 48.40 2.41
N ARG A 58 -9.12 49.39 1.82
CA ARG A 58 -10.08 50.25 2.49
C ARG A 58 -11.40 49.50 2.66
N THR A 59 -11.98 49.49 3.86
CA THR A 59 -13.38 49.81 4.14
C THR A 59 -13.73 49.58 5.61
N ALA A 60 -14.29 50.61 6.26
CA ALA A 60 -15.53 50.57 7.04
C ALA A 60 -15.54 51.71 8.07
N GLY A 61 -16.63 52.49 8.08
CA GLY A 61 -16.93 53.37 9.21
C GLY A 61 -17.74 54.61 8.84
N ARG A 62 -19.06 54.48 8.69
CA ARG A 62 -19.99 55.38 9.39
C ARG A 62 -21.45 54.89 9.38
N PRO A 63 -22.13 54.94 10.53
CA PRO A 63 -23.59 54.92 10.63
C PRO A 63 -24.17 56.34 10.80
N GLY A 64 -25.42 56.53 10.36
CA GLY A 64 -26.32 57.66 10.65
C GLY A 64 -25.90 59.01 10.04
N ASP A 65 -26.78 59.97 9.77
CA ASP A 65 -28.23 60.11 9.81
C ASP A 65 -28.56 61.39 9.00
N ASP A 66 -29.82 61.49 8.63
CA ASP A 66 -30.60 62.54 7.96
C ASP A 66 -30.10 63.99 7.75
N ARG A 67 -30.72 64.58 6.70
CA ARG A 67 -30.85 66.01 6.34
C ARG A 67 -29.73 66.66 5.53
N ARG A 68 -29.97 66.77 4.22
CA ARG A 68 -30.09 68.02 3.42
C ARG A 68 -29.85 67.73 1.95
N GLN A 69 -30.89 67.28 1.24
CA GLN A 69 -30.88 67.25 -0.23
C GLN A 69 -31.52 68.55 -0.75
N SER A 70 -30.81 69.66 -0.53
CA SER A 70 -31.07 70.93 -1.21
C SER A 70 -30.43 70.88 -2.59
N GLY A 71 -31.25 71.12 -3.62
CA GLY A 71 -30.92 70.94 -5.02
C GLY A 71 -29.71 71.74 -5.49
N LYS A 72 -29.04 71.16 -6.51
CA LYS A 72 -28.31 71.92 -7.52
C LYS A 72 -28.85 71.48 -8.88
N LEU A 73 -29.76 72.31 -9.37
CA LEU A 73 -30.23 72.34 -10.75
C LEU A 73 -29.05 72.69 -11.66
N THR A 74 -28.82 71.88 -12.70
CA THR A 74 -27.93 72.27 -13.80
C THR A 74 -28.70 73.08 -14.84
N VAL A 75 -28.04 74.13 -15.30
CA VAL A 75 -28.53 75.28 -16.07
C VAL A 75 -28.79 74.93 -17.54
N ASN A 76 -29.67 73.95 -17.80
CA ASN A 76 -30.15 73.65 -19.16
C ASN A 76 -31.69 73.49 -19.24
N ARG A 77 -32.42 74.00 -18.24
CA ARG A 77 -33.88 73.85 -18.16
C ARG A 77 -34.64 75.15 -17.89
N ALA A 78 -34.17 76.27 -18.41
CA ALA A 78 -34.80 77.57 -18.19
C ALA A 78 -35.05 78.38 -19.47
N LEU A 79 -35.03 77.78 -20.66
CA LEU A 79 -35.44 78.43 -21.90
C LEU A 79 -36.14 77.41 -22.81
N GLY A 80 -37.45 77.50 -22.92
CA GLY A 80 -38.26 76.60 -23.76
C GLY A 80 -39.64 76.38 -23.16
N ASP A 81 -40.50 77.37 -23.39
CA ASP A 81 -41.92 77.36 -23.05
C ASP A 81 -42.69 76.33 -23.92
N ASN A 82 -43.81 75.87 -23.38
CA ASN A 82 -44.92 75.18 -24.03
C ASN A 82 -44.91 73.63 -24.23
N ASP A 83 -45.98 73.04 -23.69
CA ASP A 83 -46.72 71.82 -24.03
C ASP A 83 -46.01 70.49 -24.37
N GLY A 84 -46.44 69.43 -23.67
CA GLY A 84 -46.22 68.06 -24.14
C GLY A 84 -46.35 66.99 -23.06
N ALA A 85 -47.46 66.26 -23.10
CA ALA A 85 -47.70 65.02 -22.36
C ALA A 85 -46.46 64.11 -22.35
N ARG A 86 -45.78 64.01 -21.19
CA ARG A 86 -44.62 63.12 -21.05
C ARG A 86 -45.09 61.69 -20.85
N ALA A 87 -45.01 60.91 -21.93
CA ALA A 87 -45.17 59.46 -21.92
C ALA A 87 -44.33 58.83 -20.79
N ARG A 88 -44.96 57.96 -19.98
CA ARG A 88 -44.27 57.16 -18.96
C ARG A 88 -43.18 56.33 -19.64
N SER A 89 -41.97 56.37 -19.10
CA SER A 89 -40.83 55.68 -19.73
C SER A 89 -41.08 54.17 -19.85
N LEU A 90 -40.68 53.60 -20.99
CA LEU A 90 -40.82 52.16 -21.30
C LEU A 90 -40.15 51.26 -20.25
N ALA A 91 -39.14 51.78 -19.54
CA ALA A 91 -38.46 51.07 -18.45
C ALA A 91 -39.33 50.92 -17.19
N ALA A 92 -40.20 51.89 -16.90
CA ALA A 92 -41.12 51.82 -15.76
C ALA A 92 -42.25 50.82 -16.01
N LEU A 93 -42.76 50.75 -17.25
CA LEU A 93 -43.76 49.78 -17.69
C LEU A 93 -43.22 48.35 -17.71
N LYS A 94 -41.96 48.14 -18.11
CA LYS A 94 -41.33 46.82 -18.14
C LYS A 94 -41.14 46.23 -16.74
N ARG A 95 -40.70 47.04 -15.76
CA ARG A 95 -40.58 46.60 -14.36
C ARG A 95 -41.92 46.39 -13.67
N ALA A 96 -42.95 47.16 -14.02
CA ALA A 96 -44.30 46.96 -13.52
C ALA A 96 -44.89 45.63 -14.02
N ARG A 97 -44.75 45.35 -15.34
CA ARG A 97 -45.17 44.07 -15.93
C ARG A 97 -44.41 42.88 -15.36
N GLU A 98 -43.10 43.01 -15.15
CA GLU A 98 -42.27 41.91 -14.59
C GLU A 98 -42.64 41.61 -13.12
N LYS A 99 -43.04 42.64 -12.35
CA LYS A 99 -43.53 42.48 -10.97
C LYS A 99 -44.95 41.89 -10.90
N GLU A 100 -45.80 42.19 -11.88
CA GLU A 100 -47.12 41.54 -12.06
C GLU A 100 -46.99 40.09 -12.51
N HIS A 101 -46.09 39.81 -13.46
CA HIS A 101 -45.85 38.45 -13.97
C HIS A 101 -45.27 37.51 -12.90
N ARG A 102 -44.57 38.06 -11.90
CA ARG A 102 -44.06 37.32 -10.74
C ARG A 102 -45.11 37.08 -9.66
N ARG A 103 -46.18 37.89 -9.63
CA ARG A 103 -47.35 37.70 -8.76
C ARG A 103 -48.38 36.75 -9.37
N MET A 104 -48.38 36.59 -10.70
CA MET A 104 -49.24 35.67 -11.46
C MET A 104 -48.57 34.31 -11.76
N GLY A 105 -47.45 34.00 -11.10
CA GLY A 105 -46.94 32.62 -11.04
C GLY A 105 -47.76 31.88 -10.00
N GLY A 106 -48.64 30.97 -10.44
CA GLY A 106 -49.47 30.14 -9.57
C GLY A 106 -48.65 29.33 -8.55
N PRO A 107 -49.33 28.62 -7.62
CA PRO A 107 -48.65 27.83 -6.59
C PRO A 107 -47.64 26.91 -7.27
N ARG A 108 -46.36 27.05 -6.93
CA ARG A 108 -45.36 26.06 -7.32
C ARG A 108 -45.84 24.73 -6.75
N GLU A 109 -46.20 23.80 -7.63
CA GLU A 109 -46.40 22.42 -7.23
C GLU A 109 -45.18 21.99 -6.40
N PRO A 110 -45.40 21.39 -5.21
CA PRO A 110 -44.30 20.94 -4.38
C PRO A 110 -43.48 19.96 -5.20
N GLN A 111 -42.25 20.34 -5.51
CA GLN A 111 -41.31 19.44 -6.17
C GLN A 111 -41.21 18.18 -5.31
N ILE A 112 -41.56 17.05 -5.89
CA ILE A 112 -41.43 15.75 -5.24
C ILE A 112 -39.94 15.61 -4.88
N LYS A 113 -39.63 15.55 -3.59
CA LYS A 113 -38.25 15.39 -3.11
C LYS A 113 -37.69 14.13 -3.73
N GLN A 114 -36.68 14.28 -4.59
CA GLN A 114 -35.97 13.16 -5.19
C GLN A 114 -35.03 12.60 -4.13
N VAL A 115 -35.30 11.38 -3.68
CA VAL A 115 -34.36 10.62 -2.84
C VAL A 115 -33.13 10.31 -3.70
N ARG A 116 -31.94 10.54 -3.13
CA ARG A 116 -30.65 10.31 -3.78
C ARG A 116 -29.77 9.54 -2.83
N ASP A 117 -28.88 8.75 -3.40
CA ASP A 117 -27.85 8.05 -2.64
C ASP A 117 -26.63 8.99 -2.56
N VAL A 118 -26.32 9.43 -1.35
CA VAL A 118 -25.28 10.42 -1.06
C VAL A 118 -24.09 9.68 -0.49
N GLN A 119 -23.00 9.63 -1.27
CA GLN A 119 -21.73 9.07 -0.81
C GLN A 119 -21.08 10.04 0.18
N VAL A 120 -20.75 9.57 1.38
CA VAL A 120 -20.15 10.39 2.45
C VAL A 120 -18.83 9.77 2.93
N PRO A 121 -17.68 10.43 2.70
CA PRO A 121 -16.37 10.03 3.22
C PRO A 121 -16.25 10.34 4.72
N GLU A 122 -15.15 9.91 5.36
CA GLU A 122 -14.92 10.12 6.80
C GLU A 122 -14.97 11.60 7.22
N THR A 123 -14.48 12.49 6.36
CA THR A 123 -14.58 13.95 6.53
C THR A 123 -15.07 14.60 5.24
N ILE A 124 -16.13 15.42 5.30
CA ILE A 124 -16.68 16.13 4.15
C ILE A 124 -16.93 17.61 4.47
N THR A 125 -16.74 18.51 3.50
CA THR A 125 -17.12 19.92 3.70
C THR A 125 -18.63 20.12 3.54
N VAL A 126 -19.21 21.10 4.26
CA VAL A 126 -20.66 21.42 4.15
C VAL A 126 -21.06 21.75 2.72
N GLY A 127 -20.20 22.45 1.98
CA GLY A 127 -20.41 22.78 0.57
C GLY A 127 -20.44 21.55 -0.34
N GLU A 128 -19.55 20.58 -0.13
CA GLU A 128 -19.54 19.32 -0.89
C GLU A 128 -20.74 18.44 -0.57
N LEU A 129 -21.12 18.34 0.70
CA LEU A 129 -22.31 17.59 1.12
C LEU A 129 -23.58 18.17 0.48
N ALA A 130 -23.73 19.50 0.48
CA ALA A 130 -24.84 20.19 -0.17
C ALA A 130 -24.89 19.92 -1.69
N ASN A 131 -23.73 19.92 -2.35
CA ASN A 131 -23.65 19.61 -3.78
C ASN A 131 -24.02 18.16 -4.09
N ARG A 132 -23.58 17.18 -3.26
CA ARG A 132 -23.91 15.76 -3.43
C ARG A 132 -25.41 15.48 -3.21
N MET A 133 -26.04 16.18 -2.26
CA MET A 133 -27.48 16.16 -2.03
C MET A 133 -28.27 16.98 -3.08
N ALA A 134 -27.58 17.85 -3.84
CA ALA A 134 -28.16 18.92 -4.66
C ALA A 134 -29.17 19.81 -3.91
N GLU A 135 -28.89 20.03 -2.63
CA GLU A 135 -29.63 20.92 -1.77
C GLU A 135 -28.89 22.25 -1.63
N LYS A 136 -29.61 23.31 -1.25
CA LYS A 136 -28.96 24.61 -1.02
C LYS A 136 -28.13 24.53 0.26
N GLY A 137 -26.84 24.85 0.18
CA GLY A 137 -25.96 24.87 1.36
C GLY A 137 -26.44 25.77 2.50
N GLY A 138 -27.21 26.82 2.21
CA GLY A 138 -27.84 27.65 3.24
C GLY A 138 -28.95 26.97 4.06
N ASP A 139 -29.58 25.93 3.52
CA ASP A 139 -30.58 25.13 4.25
C ASP A 139 -29.90 24.03 5.08
N LEU A 140 -28.77 23.50 4.60
CA LEU A 140 -27.89 22.59 5.34
C LEU A 140 -27.30 23.25 6.61
N ILE A 141 -26.81 24.50 6.49
CA ILE A 141 -26.27 25.26 7.64
C ILE A 141 -27.34 25.49 8.71
N LYS A 142 -28.60 25.71 8.32
CA LYS A 142 -29.71 25.86 9.29
C LYS A 142 -30.01 24.55 10.00
N ALA A 143 -29.95 23.42 9.29
CA ALA A 143 -30.15 22.10 9.88
C ALA A 143 -29.02 21.76 10.87
N LEU A 144 -27.76 22.02 10.51
CA LEU A 144 -26.60 21.85 11.38
C LEU A 144 -26.69 22.73 12.64
N PHE A 145 -27.13 23.98 12.49
CA PHE A 145 -27.37 24.86 13.62
C PHE A 145 -28.46 24.34 14.57
N LYS A 146 -29.53 23.74 14.04
CA LYS A 146 -30.61 23.12 14.82
C LYS A 146 -30.12 21.89 15.60
N LEU A 147 -29.15 21.15 15.05
CA LEU A 147 -28.49 20.01 15.70
C LEU A 147 -27.42 20.44 16.73
N GLY A 148 -27.18 21.74 16.90
CA GLY A 148 -26.22 22.26 17.87
C GLY A 148 -24.77 22.27 17.39
N VAL A 149 -24.53 22.04 16.10
CA VAL A 149 -23.20 22.10 15.48
C VAL A 149 -23.08 23.40 14.66
N PRO A 150 -22.44 24.45 15.19
CA PRO A 150 -22.25 25.68 14.42
C PRO A 150 -21.17 25.46 13.35
N SER A 151 -21.57 25.43 12.08
CA SER A 151 -20.66 25.24 10.93
C SER A 151 -20.95 26.24 9.80
N ALA A 152 -19.90 26.71 9.15
CA ALA A 152 -19.94 27.53 7.93
C ALA A 152 -19.79 26.67 6.65
N MET A 153 -20.01 27.26 5.47
CA MET A 153 -19.95 26.53 4.17
C MET A 153 -18.62 25.80 3.91
N GLY A 154 -17.50 26.34 4.42
CA GLY A 154 -16.17 25.79 4.21
C GLY A 154 -15.69 24.86 5.33
N ASP A 155 -16.49 24.66 6.37
CA ASP A 155 -16.09 23.83 7.50
C ASP A 155 -16.27 22.35 7.15
N THR A 156 -15.37 21.53 7.67
CA THR A 156 -15.41 20.07 7.55
C THR A 156 -16.23 19.46 8.67
N ILE A 157 -17.02 18.45 8.35
CA ILE A 157 -17.91 17.72 9.26
C ILE A 157 -17.57 16.23 9.20
N ASP A 158 -17.74 15.56 10.34
CA ASP A 158 -17.60 14.12 10.52
C ASP A 158 -18.74 13.33 9.85
N GLN A 159 -18.45 12.07 9.52
CA GLN A 159 -19.40 11.18 8.84
C GLN A 159 -20.70 10.97 9.61
N ASP A 160 -20.67 10.89 10.95
CA ASP A 160 -21.86 10.67 11.78
C ASP A 160 -22.78 11.89 11.79
N THR A 161 -22.22 13.10 11.89
CA THR A 161 -23.01 14.34 11.76
C THR A 161 -23.56 14.51 10.34
N ALA A 162 -22.79 14.14 9.31
CA ALA A 162 -23.26 14.15 7.92
C ALA A 162 -24.42 13.17 7.69
N GLU A 163 -24.41 12.00 8.32
CA GLU A 163 -25.50 11.02 8.25
C GLU A 163 -26.83 11.55 8.79
N LEU A 164 -26.78 12.20 9.95
CA LEU A 164 -27.97 12.80 10.57
C LEU A 164 -28.60 13.83 9.63
N ILE A 165 -27.78 14.65 8.98
CA ILE A 165 -28.24 15.63 7.99
C ILE A 165 -28.80 14.94 6.75
N VAL A 166 -28.12 13.96 6.17
CA VAL A 166 -28.58 13.24 4.97
C VAL A 166 -29.95 12.59 5.21
N THR A 167 -30.15 12.01 6.39
CA THR A 167 -31.41 11.38 6.79
C THR A 167 -32.54 12.40 7.04
N GLU A 168 -32.24 13.53 7.69
CA GLU A 168 -33.22 14.62 7.92
C GLU A 168 -33.76 15.20 6.60
N PHE A 169 -32.93 15.24 5.55
CA PHE A 169 -33.35 15.70 4.22
C PHE A 169 -34.04 14.61 3.38
N GLY A 170 -34.03 13.35 3.84
CA GLY A 170 -34.70 12.20 3.20
C GLY A 170 -33.89 11.56 2.07
N HIS A 171 -32.56 11.64 2.15
CA HIS A 171 -31.64 10.97 1.23
C HIS A 171 -31.08 9.70 1.88
N ASN A 172 -30.64 8.73 1.07
CA ASN A 172 -29.96 7.55 1.58
C ASN A 172 -28.47 7.84 1.70
N ILE A 173 -27.86 7.47 2.83
CA ILE A 173 -26.41 7.57 2.98
C ILE A 173 -25.75 6.31 2.43
N VAL A 174 -24.68 6.51 1.66
CA VAL A 174 -23.70 5.47 1.35
C VAL A 174 -22.41 5.88 2.04
N ARG A 175 -22.09 5.22 3.14
CA ARG A 175 -20.81 5.43 3.84
C ARG A 175 -19.70 4.88 2.94
N VAL A 176 -18.70 5.71 2.67
CA VAL A 176 -17.53 5.32 1.87
C VAL A 176 -16.31 5.57 2.73
N SER A 177 -15.61 4.52 3.17
CA SER A 177 -14.27 4.72 3.74
C SER A 177 -13.26 4.88 2.60
N ASP A 178 -12.15 5.56 2.84
CA ASP A 178 -11.05 5.61 1.85
C ASP A 178 -10.54 4.20 1.53
N SER A 179 -10.70 3.25 2.45
CA SER A 179 -10.37 1.83 2.24
C SER A 179 -11.34 1.14 1.27
N ASP A 180 -12.61 1.54 1.25
CA ASP A 180 -13.63 0.98 0.35
C ASP A 180 -13.53 1.50 -1.09
N VAL A 181 -12.94 2.69 -1.29
CA VAL A 181 -12.71 3.22 -2.66
C VAL A 181 -11.62 2.42 -3.37
N ASP A 182 -10.59 1.99 -2.64
CA ASP A 182 -9.54 1.09 -3.16
C ASP A 182 -10.07 -0.34 -3.37
N LEU A 183 -10.98 -0.82 -2.52
CA LEU A 183 -11.65 -2.13 -2.67
C LEU A 183 -12.79 -2.13 -3.72
N GLY A 184 -13.30 -0.95 -4.11
CA GLY A 184 -14.46 -0.78 -4.98
C GLY A 184 -14.25 -1.20 -6.45
N ILE A 185 -13.04 -1.63 -6.81
CA ILE A 185 -12.73 -2.23 -8.12
C ILE A 185 -13.02 -3.76 -8.13
N ASP A 186 -13.24 -4.39 -6.96
CA ASP A 186 -13.07 -5.84 -6.78
C ASP A 186 -14.32 -6.69 -6.51
N THR A 187 -15.52 -6.28 -6.95
CA THR A 187 -16.70 -7.17 -6.92
C THR A 187 -17.24 -7.49 -8.31
N VAL A 188 -16.38 -7.95 -9.23
CA VAL A 188 -16.86 -8.83 -10.30
C VAL A 188 -16.99 -10.21 -9.67
N VAL A 189 -18.22 -10.61 -9.35
CA VAL A 189 -18.54 -11.97 -8.88
C VAL A 189 -17.90 -12.97 -9.85
N GLU A 190 -17.01 -13.80 -9.33
CA GLU A 190 -16.25 -14.74 -10.14
C GLU A 190 -17.20 -15.82 -10.70
N ASP A 191 -17.25 -15.97 -12.02
CA ASP A 191 -17.86 -17.15 -12.63
C ASP A 191 -17.03 -18.37 -12.25
N GLU A 192 -17.61 -19.31 -11.49
CA GLU A 192 -16.94 -20.53 -11.01
C GLU A 192 -16.30 -21.33 -12.16
N GLY A 193 -16.81 -21.21 -13.39
CA GLY A 193 -16.25 -21.86 -14.59
C GLY A 193 -14.91 -21.30 -15.10
N SER A 194 -14.46 -20.13 -14.60
CA SER A 194 -13.20 -19.50 -15.01
C SER A 194 -12.00 -19.84 -14.11
N LEU A 195 -12.27 -20.49 -12.98
CA LEU A 195 -11.27 -20.89 -11.99
C LEU A 195 -10.45 -22.09 -12.49
N LYS A 196 -9.13 -21.92 -12.57
CA LYS A 196 -8.19 -22.99 -12.94
C LYS A 196 -7.31 -23.36 -11.75
N PRO A 197 -6.84 -24.62 -11.65
CA PRO A 197 -5.88 -25.00 -10.62
C PRO A 197 -4.63 -24.13 -10.69
N ARG A 198 -4.17 -23.65 -9.54
CA ARG A 198 -2.97 -22.79 -9.44
C ARG A 198 -1.87 -23.48 -8.63
N PRO A 199 -0.59 -23.15 -8.87
CA PRO A 199 0.50 -23.67 -8.05
C PRO A 199 0.39 -23.17 -6.60
N PRO A 200 0.67 -24.02 -5.59
CA PRO A 200 0.71 -23.60 -4.19
C PRO A 200 1.89 -22.67 -3.95
N VAL A 201 1.66 -21.68 -3.08
CA VAL A 201 2.71 -20.79 -2.55
C VAL A 201 3.04 -21.23 -1.13
N VAL A 202 4.31 -21.55 -0.90
CA VAL A 202 4.78 -22.21 0.31
C VAL A 202 5.85 -21.36 0.99
N THR A 203 5.63 -20.92 2.22
CA THR A 203 6.66 -20.23 3.00
C THR A 203 7.46 -21.21 3.84
N ILE A 204 8.77 -21.05 3.93
CA ILE A 204 9.62 -21.79 4.86
C ILE A 204 9.96 -20.93 6.07
N MET A 205 9.62 -21.41 7.25
CA MET A 205 9.85 -20.75 8.55
C MET A 205 10.64 -21.64 9.50
N GLY A 206 11.20 -21.04 10.55
CA GLY A 206 12.01 -21.73 11.55
C GLY A 206 13.16 -20.87 12.07
N HIS A 207 13.86 -21.41 13.07
CA HIS A 207 15.01 -20.79 13.72
C HIS A 207 16.21 -20.61 12.79
N VAL A 208 17.15 -19.76 13.20
CA VAL A 208 18.49 -19.66 12.60
C VAL A 208 19.20 -21.02 12.70
N ASP A 209 20.02 -21.37 11.71
CA ASP A 209 20.81 -22.62 11.65
C ASP A 209 20.03 -23.95 11.65
N HIS A 210 18.69 -23.91 11.56
CA HIS A 210 17.88 -25.11 11.31
C HIS A 210 17.93 -25.58 9.85
N GLY A 211 18.65 -24.86 8.98
CA GLY A 211 18.89 -25.26 7.59
C GLY A 211 17.76 -24.94 6.62
N LYS A 212 17.01 -23.84 6.83
CA LYS A 212 15.94 -23.36 5.92
C LYS A 212 16.45 -23.11 4.50
N THR A 213 17.48 -22.27 4.38
CA THR A 213 18.12 -21.95 3.10
C THR A 213 18.77 -23.19 2.49
N SER A 214 19.34 -24.07 3.32
CA SER A 214 19.92 -25.35 2.87
C SER A 214 18.86 -26.30 2.31
N LEU A 215 17.68 -26.35 2.92
CA LEU A 215 16.55 -27.14 2.44
C LEU A 215 16.07 -26.61 1.07
N LEU A 216 15.98 -25.29 0.93
CA LEU A 216 15.66 -24.65 -0.36
C LEU A 216 16.71 -24.93 -1.42
N ASP A 217 17.98 -24.82 -1.08
CA ASP A 217 19.09 -25.15 -1.97
C ASP A 217 19.02 -26.61 -2.45
N ALA A 218 18.72 -27.52 -1.52
CA ALA A 218 18.54 -28.93 -1.84
C ALA A 218 17.35 -29.19 -2.76
N LEU A 219 16.22 -28.49 -2.56
CA LEU A 219 15.02 -28.57 -3.41
C LEU A 219 15.22 -27.93 -4.79
N ARG A 220 16.07 -26.91 -4.89
CA ARG A 220 16.35 -26.19 -6.14
C ARG A 220 17.47 -26.81 -6.97
N ASP A 221 18.22 -27.75 -6.40
CA ASP A 221 19.49 -28.24 -6.93
C ASP A 221 20.49 -27.09 -7.20
N THR A 222 20.47 -26.07 -6.33
CA THR A 222 21.35 -24.89 -6.37
C THR A 222 22.09 -24.71 -5.05
N ASN A 223 23.16 -23.91 -5.03
CA ASN A 223 23.89 -23.57 -3.80
C ASN A 223 23.94 -22.05 -3.61
N VAL A 224 22.85 -21.46 -3.10
CA VAL A 224 22.74 -20.02 -2.80
C VAL A 224 23.44 -19.67 -1.48
N VAL A 225 23.46 -20.58 -0.49
CA VAL A 225 24.09 -20.35 0.83
C VAL A 225 25.57 -19.92 0.71
N ARG A 226 26.29 -20.37 -0.32
CA ARG A 226 27.70 -19.99 -0.54
C ARG A 226 27.90 -18.59 -1.12
N GLY A 227 26.85 -18.01 -1.72
CA GLY A 227 26.92 -16.71 -2.40
C GLY A 227 26.40 -15.53 -1.58
N GLU A 228 25.61 -15.79 -0.52
CA GLU A 228 25.06 -14.73 0.34
C GLU A 228 26.11 -14.16 1.31
N ALA A 229 26.12 -12.83 1.45
CA ALA A 229 27.03 -12.14 2.35
C ALA A 229 26.73 -12.54 3.81
N GLY A 230 27.67 -13.24 4.44
CA GLY A 230 27.51 -13.74 5.81
C GLY A 230 26.83 -15.10 5.92
N GLY A 231 26.53 -15.78 4.80
CA GLY A 231 25.94 -17.13 4.80
C GLY A 231 24.52 -17.22 5.38
N ILE A 232 23.82 -16.08 5.47
CA ILE A 232 22.46 -15.98 5.99
C ILE A 232 21.55 -15.28 4.99
N THR A 233 20.29 -15.72 4.94
CA THR A 233 19.24 -15.10 4.14
C THR A 233 18.77 -13.82 4.83
N GLN A 234 18.95 -12.67 4.18
CA GLN A 234 18.57 -11.34 4.69
C GLN A 234 17.30 -10.78 4.04
N HIS A 235 16.95 -11.29 2.86
CA HIS A 235 15.86 -10.81 2.02
C HIS A 235 14.82 -11.91 1.82
N ILE A 236 13.55 -11.56 1.61
CA ILE A 236 12.53 -12.54 1.26
C ILE A 236 12.72 -12.92 -0.22
N GLY A 237 13.18 -14.14 -0.47
CA GLY A 237 13.33 -14.69 -1.82
C GLY A 237 12.08 -15.45 -2.25
N ALA A 238 11.70 -15.31 -3.52
CA ALA A 238 10.66 -16.14 -4.14
C ALA A 238 11.26 -16.97 -5.27
N TYR A 239 11.01 -18.28 -5.27
CA TYR A 239 11.59 -19.21 -6.24
C TYR A 239 10.56 -20.23 -6.71
N GLN A 240 10.65 -20.65 -7.96
CA GLN A 240 9.74 -21.65 -8.52
C GLN A 240 10.49 -22.96 -8.79
N VAL A 241 10.04 -24.04 -8.15
CA VAL A 241 10.51 -25.39 -8.39
C VAL A 241 9.51 -26.08 -9.32
N THR A 242 10.00 -26.68 -10.39
CA THR A 242 9.20 -27.50 -11.31
C THR A 242 9.46 -28.96 -11.00
N LEU A 243 8.40 -29.71 -10.68
CA LEU A 243 8.46 -31.13 -10.36
C LEU A 243 8.49 -31.99 -11.63
N LYS A 244 8.69 -33.30 -11.44
CA LYS A 244 8.76 -34.30 -12.53
C LYS A 244 7.45 -34.41 -13.32
N ASP A 245 6.32 -34.21 -12.65
CA ASP A 245 4.96 -34.18 -13.20
C ASP A 245 4.61 -32.85 -13.91
N LYS A 246 5.57 -31.92 -14.01
CA LYS A 246 5.43 -30.53 -14.52
C LYS A 246 4.57 -29.62 -13.64
N SER A 247 4.12 -30.08 -12.48
CA SER A 247 3.55 -29.19 -11.48
C SER A 247 4.62 -28.22 -10.98
N LYS A 248 4.17 -27.07 -10.47
CA LYS A 248 5.05 -26.00 -10.01
C LYS A 248 4.71 -25.68 -8.59
N ILE A 249 5.73 -25.45 -7.77
CA ILE A 249 5.58 -24.98 -6.40
C ILE A 249 6.39 -23.70 -6.27
N THR A 250 5.77 -22.66 -5.71
CA THR A 250 6.44 -21.39 -5.45
C THR A 250 6.84 -21.35 -3.99
N PHE A 251 8.14 -21.28 -3.71
CA PHE A 251 8.67 -21.18 -2.35
C PHE A 251 9.02 -19.73 -2.01
N LEU A 252 8.63 -19.31 -0.80
CA LEU A 252 9.06 -18.06 -0.18
C LEU A 252 10.05 -18.39 0.95
N ASP A 253 11.27 -17.88 0.83
CA ASP A 253 12.28 -17.99 1.89
C ASP A 253 12.16 -16.81 2.85
N THR A 254 11.99 -17.07 4.15
CA THR A 254 11.91 -16.01 5.16
C THR A 254 13.12 -16.02 6.11
N PRO A 255 13.69 -14.83 6.40
CA PRO A 255 14.82 -14.72 7.32
C PRO A 255 14.48 -15.21 8.74
N GLY A 256 15.43 -15.90 9.37
CA GLY A 256 15.25 -16.51 10.70
C GLY A 256 15.47 -15.58 11.90
N HIS A 257 16.21 -14.48 11.72
CA HIS A 257 16.59 -13.63 12.85
C HIS A 257 15.37 -12.93 13.48
N GLU A 258 15.37 -12.74 14.80
CA GLU A 258 14.29 -12.06 15.54
C GLU A 258 13.94 -10.67 14.98
N ALA A 259 14.94 -9.93 14.51
CA ALA A 259 14.78 -8.59 13.93
C ALA A 259 13.85 -8.54 12.70
N PHE A 260 13.52 -9.69 12.09
CA PHE A 260 12.69 -9.79 10.90
C PHE A 260 11.31 -10.43 11.17
N SER A 261 10.78 -10.30 12.40
CA SER A 261 9.44 -10.80 12.76
C SER A 261 8.33 -10.33 11.80
N GLN A 262 8.34 -9.05 11.41
CA GLN A 262 7.37 -8.51 10.46
C GLN A 262 7.46 -9.16 9.06
N MET A 263 8.65 -9.58 8.64
CA MET A 263 8.84 -10.30 7.37
C MET A 263 8.24 -11.70 7.44
N ARG A 264 8.32 -12.38 8.58
CA ARG A 264 7.66 -13.67 8.81
C ARG A 264 6.15 -13.54 8.79
N ALA A 265 5.59 -12.55 9.49
CA ALA A 265 4.15 -12.28 9.48
C ALA A 265 3.63 -12.03 8.06
N ARG A 266 4.37 -11.24 7.25
CA ARG A 266 4.05 -11.03 5.84
C ARG A 266 4.11 -12.34 5.04
N GLY A 267 5.14 -13.16 5.26
CA GLY A 267 5.27 -14.47 4.61
C GLY A 267 4.08 -15.38 4.90
N ALA A 268 3.67 -15.50 6.17
CA ALA A 268 2.51 -16.32 6.56
C ALA A 268 1.24 -15.88 5.82
N ASN A 269 0.89 -14.59 5.85
CA ASN A 269 -0.36 -14.08 5.28
C ASN A 269 -0.46 -14.21 3.75
N VAL A 270 0.68 -14.29 3.06
CA VAL A 270 0.74 -14.33 1.59
C VAL A 270 0.75 -15.77 1.05
N THR A 271 0.85 -16.77 1.92
CA THR A 271 1.05 -18.16 1.50
C THR A 271 -0.10 -19.09 1.83
N ASP A 272 -0.20 -20.16 1.04
CA ASP A 272 -1.23 -21.17 1.15
C ASP A 272 -0.84 -22.26 2.16
N ILE A 273 0.46 -22.52 2.30
CA ILE A 273 1.03 -23.56 3.16
C ILE A 273 2.31 -23.01 3.80
N VAL A 274 2.53 -23.30 5.08
CA VAL A 274 3.79 -23.00 5.77
C VAL A 274 4.56 -24.27 6.09
N ILE A 275 5.84 -24.33 5.75
CA ILE A 275 6.76 -25.37 6.20
C ILE A 275 7.51 -24.86 7.43
N LEU A 276 7.34 -25.53 8.56
CA LEU A 276 8.09 -25.27 9.78
C LEU A 276 9.32 -26.19 9.83
N VAL A 277 10.50 -25.61 9.66
CA VAL A 277 11.77 -26.35 9.71
C VAL A 277 12.31 -26.36 11.14
N VAL A 278 12.42 -27.55 11.70
CA VAL A 278 12.94 -27.78 13.05
C VAL A 278 14.11 -28.74 12.97
N ALA A 279 15.25 -28.39 13.55
CA ALA A 279 16.40 -29.29 13.56
C ALA A 279 16.20 -30.39 14.62
N ALA A 280 16.52 -31.64 14.26
CA ALA A 280 16.34 -32.81 15.12
C ALA A 280 17.31 -32.86 16.32
N ASP A 281 18.42 -32.13 16.23
CA ASP A 281 19.45 -31.96 17.27
C ASP A 281 19.08 -30.85 18.27
N ASP A 282 18.66 -29.69 17.75
CA ASP A 282 18.37 -28.49 18.55
C ASP A 282 16.96 -28.47 19.14
N GLY A 283 15.96 -28.96 18.38
CA GLY A 283 14.55 -28.95 18.75
C GLY A 283 13.88 -27.57 18.63
N LEU A 284 12.87 -27.32 19.47
CA LEU A 284 12.08 -26.08 19.41
C LEU A 284 12.78 -24.93 20.12
N MET A 285 13.06 -23.88 19.35
CA MET A 285 13.67 -22.62 19.79
C MET A 285 12.65 -21.46 19.76
N PRO A 286 12.90 -20.33 20.44
CA PRO A 286 11.95 -19.21 20.52
C PRO A 286 11.44 -18.71 19.17
N GLN A 287 12.30 -18.64 18.15
CA GLN A 287 11.91 -18.22 16.79
C GLN A 287 11.00 -19.24 16.09
N THR A 288 11.16 -20.54 16.39
CA THR A 288 10.24 -21.59 15.90
C THR A 288 8.87 -21.43 16.55
N ILE A 289 8.81 -21.13 17.85
CA ILE A 289 7.55 -20.87 18.57
C ILE A 289 6.86 -19.63 18.01
N GLU A 290 7.62 -18.57 17.72
CA GLU A 290 7.09 -17.38 17.08
C GLU A 290 6.52 -17.68 15.68
N ALA A 291 7.20 -18.50 14.88
CA ALA A 291 6.71 -18.94 13.58
C ALA A 291 5.40 -19.75 13.67
N ILE A 292 5.28 -20.63 14.68
CA ILE A 292 4.04 -21.36 14.97
C ILE A 292 2.91 -20.36 15.24
N ASN A 293 3.15 -19.36 16.08
CA ASN A 293 2.15 -18.35 16.42
C ASN A 293 1.70 -17.53 15.21
N HIS A 294 2.63 -17.08 14.35
CA HIS A 294 2.30 -16.36 13.12
C HIS A 294 1.46 -17.22 12.16
N THR A 295 1.82 -18.50 12.04
CA THR A 295 1.11 -19.44 11.15
C THR A 295 -0.32 -19.69 11.65
N LYS A 296 -0.48 -19.89 12.96
CA LYS A 296 -1.80 -20.05 13.60
C LYS A 296 -2.64 -18.78 13.51
N ALA A 297 -2.04 -17.62 13.70
CA ALA A 297 -2.73 -16.34 13.56
C ALA A 297 -3.21 -16.08 12.12
N ALA A 298 -2.44 -16.53 11.13
CA ALA A 298 -2.81 -16.44 9.72
C ALA A 298 -3.83 -17.51 9.28
N GLY A 299 -4.05 -18.55 10.09
CA GLY A 299 -4.97 -19.66 9.77
C GLY A 299 -4.51 -20.53 8.61
N VAL A 300 -3.19 -20.55 8.33
CA VAL A 300 -2.61 -21.28 7.20
C VAL A 300 -2.18 -22.68 7.66
N PRO A 301 -2.46 -23.75 6.90
CA PRO A 301 -2.01 -25.10 7.25
C PRO A 301 -0.49 -25.17 7.29
N MET A 302 0.03 -25.92 8.27
CA MET A 302 1.46 -26.09 8.47
C MET A 302 1.91 -27.52 8.24
N ILE A 303 3.10 -27.68 7.69
CA ILE A 303 3.81 -28.96 7.53
C ILE A 303 5.13 -28.85 8.29
N VAL A 304 5.43 -29.79 9.17
CA VAL A 304 6.66 -29.80 9.97
C VAL A 304 7.74 -30.60 9.25
N ALA A 305 8.84 -29.95 8.90
CA ALA A 305 10.04 -30.60 8.36
C ALA A 305 11.10 -30.73 9.46
N ILE A 306 11.29 -31.96 9.97
CA ILE A 306 12.31 -32.28 10.97
C ILE A 306 13.63 -32.49 10.24
N ASN A 307 14.49 -31.49 10.24
CA ASN A 307 15.76 -31.46 9.49
C ASN A 307 16.93 -32.04 10.30
N LYS A 308 18.06 -32.29 9.63
CA LYS A 308 19.33 -32.81 10.20
C LYS A 308 19.23 -34.23 10.77
N ILE A 309 18.38 -35.10 10.22
CA ILE A 309 18.31 -36.52 10.60
C ILE A 309 19.59 -37.32 10.31
N ASP A 310 20.53 -36.72 9.58
CA ASP A 310 21.82 -37.31 9.29
C ASP A 310 22.79 -37.31 10.47
N LYS A 311 22.53 -36.51 11.51
CA LYS A 311 23.35 -36.44 12.72
C LYS A 311 23.05 -37.57 13.70
N HIS A 312 24.05 -37.95 14.48
CA HIS A 312 23.94 -39.05 15.46
C HIS A 312 23.08 -38.69 16.68
N ASP A 313 22.99 -37.41 17.02
CA ASP A 313 22.18 -36.86 18.10
C ASP A 313 20.75 -36.45 17.65
N ALA A 314 20.39 -36.72 16.39
CA ALA A 314 19.08 -36.41 15.85
C ALA A 314 17.98 -37.22 16.59
N ASN A 315 17.00 -36.51 17.16
CA ASN A 315 15.87 -37.13 17.83
C ASN A 315 14.54 -36.49 17.38
N ALA A 316 13.94 -37.06 16.34
CA ALA A 316 12.65 -36.61 15.81
C ALA A 316 11.52 -36.76 16.83
N GLN A 317 11.55 -37.81 17.65
CA GLN A 317 10.50 -38.06 18.64
C GLN A 317 10.44 -36.94 19.69
N ARG A 318 11.58 -36.46 20.16
CA ARG A 318 11.67 -35.31 21.09
C ARG A 318 11.08 -34.04 20.48
N VAL A 319 11.26 -33.82 19.18
CA VAL A 319 10.67 -32.68 18.47
C VAL A 319 9.15 -32.79 18.43
N ARG A 320 8.61 -33.97 18.11
CA ARG A 320 7.16 -34.25 18.12
C ARG A 320 6.53 -34.00 19.48
N GLU A 321 7.15 -34.50 20.55
CA GLU A 321 6.69 -34.29 21.93
C GLU A 321 6.65 -32.80 22.30
N ARG A 322 7.68 -32.04 21.91
CA ARG A 322 7.78 -30.60 22.17
C ARG A 322 6.79 -29.78 21.34
N LEU A 323 6.39 -30.24 20.16
CA LEU A 323 5.36 -29.58 19.34
C LEU A 323 3.98 -29.65 20.01
N LEU A 324 3.69 -30.72 20.75
CA LEU A 324 2.44 -30.85 21.51
C LEU A 324 2.29 -29.77 22.58
N GLU A 325 3.38 -29.35 23.22
CA GLU A 325 3.38 -28.26 24.22
C GLU A 325 2.90 -26.92 23.62
N HIS A 326 2.97 -26.78 22.29
CA HIS A 326 2.57 -25.59 21.55
C HIS A 326 1.31 -25.82 20.71
N ASP A 327 0.48 -26.80 21.07
CA ASP A 327 -0.76 -27.18 20.38
C ASP A 327 -0.54 -27.50 18.89
N VAL A 328 0.60 -28.10 18.54
CA VAL A 328 0.86 -28.62 17.19
C VAL A 328 0.90 -30.14 17.29
N GLN A 329 -0.21 -30.78 16.90
CA GLN A 329 -0.35 -32.23 16.95
C GLN A 329 -0.01 -32.82 15.59
N VAL A 330 1.06 -33.63 15.55
CA VAL A 330 1.53 -34.28 14.32
C VAL A 330 0.72 -35.53 13.99
N GLU A 331 0.66 -35.90 12.70
CA GLU A 331 -0.03 -37.10 12.20
C GLU A 331 0.38 -38.38 12.92
N ALA A 332 1.68 -38.55 13.20
CA ALA A 332 2.20 -39.72 13.93
C ALA A 332 1.63 -39.87 15.35
N MET A 333 1.07 -38.79 15.90
CA MET A 333 0.44 -38.75 17.23
C MET A 333 -1.08 -38.58 17.15
N GLY A 334 -1.68 -38.77 15.97
CA GLY A 334 -3.13 -38.67 15.74
C GLY A 334 -3.64 -37.25 15.51
N GLY A 335 -2.76 -36.29 15.23
CA GLY A 335 -3.13 -34.91 14.89
C GLY A 335 -3.31 -34.66 13.39
N GLU A 336 -3.55 -33.41 13.02
CA GLU A 336 -3.79 -32.97 11.64
C GLU A 336 -2.52 -32.43 10.95
N THR A 337 -1.46 -32.11 11.71
CA THR A 337 -0.24 -31.52 11.16
C THR A 337 0.65 -32.60 10.57
N GLN A 338 0.94 -32.53 9.28
CA GLN A 338 1.89 -33.42 8.62
C GLN A 338 3.31 -33.19 9.12
N ASP A 339 4.05 -34.26 9.43
CA ASP A 339 5.48 -34.20 9.73
C ASP A 339 6.31 -35.05 8.76
N VAL A 340 7.50 -34.57 8.39
CA VAL A 340 8.43 -35.27 7.50
C VAL A 340 9.84 -35.17 8.06
N GLU A 341 10.54 -36.29 8.09
CA GLU A 341 11.95 -36.38 8.48
C GLU A 341 12.84 -36.13 7.25
N VAL A 342 13.66 -35.07 7.29
CA VAL A 342 14.47 -34.63 6.15
C VAL A 342 15.94 -34.43 6.51
N SER A 343 16.83 -34.66 5.55
CA SER A 343 18.21 -34.17 5.61
C SER A 343 18.49 -33.33 4.37
N ALA A 344 18.62 -32.02 4.57
CA ALA A 344 19.03 -31.11 3.50
C ALA A 344 20.43 -31.45 2.95
N LEU A 345 21.34 -31.98 3.79
CA LEU A 345 22.70 -32.32 3.39
C LEU A 345 22.76 -33.62 2.57
N LYS A 346 22.12 -34.69 3.05
CA LYS A 346 22.09 -35.99 2.37
C LYS A 346 21.01 -36.06 1.28
N LYS A 347 20.17 -35.02 1.15
CA LYS A 347 19.01 -34.95 0.25
C LYS A 347 18.03 -36.12 0.47
N THR A 348 17.81 -36.52 1.73
CA THR A 348 16.86 -37.58 2.10
C THR A 348 15.54 -36.97 2.57
N GLY A 349 14.41 -37.61 2.26
CA GLY A 349 13.07 -37.15 2.67
C GLY A 349 12.51 -35.96 1.88
N LEU A 350 13.25 -35.44 0.89
CA LEU A 350 12.80 -34.29 0.08
C LEU A 350 11.63 -34.65 -0.84
N ASP A 351 11.66 -35.83 -1.46
CA ASP A 351 10.57 -36.30 -2.32
C ASP A 351 9.29 -36.48 -1.49
N GLU A 352 9.38 -37.05 -0.28
CA GLU A 352 8.25 -37.19 0.65
C GLU A 352 7.69 -35.82 1.08
N LEU A 353 8.57 -34.85 1.39
CA LEU A 353 8.14 -33.49 1.72
C LEU A 353 7.37 -32.85 0.57
N ILE A 354 7.83 -33.03 -0.67
CA ILE A 354 7.16 -32.53 -1.87
C ILE A 354 5.79 -33.19 -2.05
N GLU A 355 5.70 -34.50 -1.89
CA GLU A 355 4.44 -35.26 -1.99
C GLU A 355 3.42 -34.77 -0.96
N LYS A 356 3.84 -34.54 0.30
CA LYS A 356 2.97 -33.98 1.34
C LYS A 356 2.47 -32.57 1.02
N ILE A 357 3.34 -31.71 0.47
CA ILE A 357 2.94 -30.37 0.02
C ILE A 357 1.89 -30.45 -1.10
N GLN A 358 2.06 -31.36 -2.06
CA GLN A 358 1.09 -31.55 -3.13
C GLN A 358 -0.25 -32.05 -2.60
N LEU A 359 -0.24 -33.04 -1.71
CA LEU A 359 -1.44 -33.58 -1.09
C LEU A 359 -2.19 -32.50 -0.30
N GLN A 360 -1.47 -31.66 0.44
CA GLN A 360 -2.07 -30.54 1.16
C GLN A 360 -2.65 -29.49 0.21
N ALA A 361 -1.99 -29.22 -0.92
CA ALA A 361 -2.49 -28.28 -1.93
C ALA A 361 -3.75 -28.79 -2.63
N GLU A 362 -3.86 -30.11 -2.85
CA GLU A 362 -5.07 -30.75 -3.39
C GLU A 362 -6.24 -30.65 -2.41
N LEU A 363 -6.00 -30.86 -1.11
CA LEU A 363 -7.01 -30.70 -0.05
C LEU A 363 -7.57 -29.27 0.02
N LEU A 364 -6.71 -28.27 -0.21
CA LEU A 364 -7.09 -26.85 -0.22
C LEU A 364 -7.82 -26.41 -1.51
N GLU A 365 -7.90 -27.28 -2.53
CA GLU A 365 -8.49 -26.99 -3.84
C GLU A 365 -8.05 -25.63 -4.43
N LEU A 366 -6.75 -25.34 -4.42
CA LEU A 366 -6.23 -24.02 -4.81
C LEU A 366 -6.58 -23.67 -6.26
N ARG A 367 -7.40 -22.63 -6.43
CA ARG A 367 -7.86 -22.11 -7.73
C ARG A 367 -7.55 -20.62 -7.89
N ALA A 368 -7.34 -20.20 -9.13
CA ALA A 368 -7.34 -18.79 -9.51
C ALA A 368 -7.85 -18.61 -10.95
N ASN A 369 -8.39 -17.42 -11.22
CA ASN A 369 -8.78 -17.02 -12.56
C ASN A 369 -7.61 -16.28 -13.25
N PRO A 370 -7.02 -16.83 -14.33
CA PRO A 370 -5.93 -16.16 -15.05
C PRO A 370 -6.43 -15.11 -16.07
N ASP A 371 -7.72 -15.13 -16.43
CA ASP A 371 -8.28 -14.33 -17.53
C ASP A 371 -8.64 -12.90 -17.08
N ARG A 372 -8.49 -12.57 -15.79
CA ARG A 372 -8.71 -11.23 -15.21
C ARG A 372 -7.44 -10.38 -15.14
N ALA A 373 -7.63 -9.11 -14.79
CA ALA A 373 -6.54 -8.20 -14.45
C ALA A 373 -5.72 -8.74 -13.26
N ALA A 374 -4.41 -8.52 -13.31
CA ALA A 374 -3.49 -9.04 -12.30
C ALA A 374 -3.71 -8.37 -10.94
N GLU A 375 -3.83 -9.20 -9.92
CA GLU A 375 -3.83 -8.80 -8.52
C GLU A 375 -2.72 -9.59 -7.81
N GLY A 376 -1.94 -8.91 -6.99
CA GLY A 376 -0.78 -9.52 -6.36
C GLY A 376 -0.21 -8.71 -5.21
N THR A 377 0.61 -9.38 -4.41
CA THR A 377 1.26 -8.78 -3.25
C THR A 377 2.74 -8.50 -3.53
N VAL A 378 3.22 -7.33 -3.13
CA VAL A 378 4.64 -6.98 -3.20
C VAL A 378 5.39 -7.66 -2.06
N ILE A 379 6.36 -8.51 -2.41
CA ILE A 379 7.23 -9.19 -1.46
C ILE A 379 8.33 -8.24 -1.01
N GLU A 380 9.08 -7.70 -1.97
CA GLU A 380 10.25 -6.86 -1.74
C GLU A 380 10.38 -5.79 -2.83
N ALA A 381 10.87 -4.61 -2.46
CA ALA A 381 11.23 -3.55 -3.39
C ALA A 381 12.68 -3.12 -3.16
N LYS A 382 13.43 -2.93 -4.25
CA LYS A 382 14.84 -2.51 -4.21
C LYS A 382 15.18 -1.58 -5.37
N LEU A 383 16.23 -0.78 -5.22
CA LEU A 383 16.74 0.10 -6.27
C LEU A 383 17.92 -0.56 -6.98
N ASP A 384 17.77 -0.86 -8.27
CA ASP A 384 18.83 -1.41 -9.11
C ASP A 384 19.51 -0.29 -9.91
N LYS A 385 20.84 -0.30 -9.95
CA LYS A 385 21.65 0.77 -10.57
C LYS A 385 21.48 0.86 -12.11
N GLY A 386 20.94 -0.16 -12.77
CA GLY A 386 20.67 -0.14 -14.21
C GLY A 386 19.19 -0.12 -14.57
N ARG A 387 18.35 -0.80 -13.79
CA ARG A 387 16.91 -0.96 -14.08
C ARG A 387 16.04 0.09 -13.39
N GLY A 388 16.57 0.83 -12.42
CA GLY A 388 15.82 1.74 -11.58
C GLY A 388 15.10 1.00 -10.44
N PRO A 389 13.98 1.53 -9.91
CA PRO A 389 13.23 0.84 -8.87
C PRO A 389 12.63 -0.45 -9.43
N VAL A 390 12.89 -1.56 -8.75
CA VAL A 390 12.37 -2.88 -9.09
C VAL A 390 11.65 -3.48 -7.89
N ALA A 391 10.57 -4.19 -8.14
CA ALA A 391 9.79 -4.88 -7.11
C ALA A 391 9.61 -6.36 -7.48
N THR A 392 9.69 -7.21 -6.48
CA THR A 392 9.33 -8.62 -6.55
C THR A 392 7.87 -8.74 -6.13
N VAL A 393 7.02 -9.22 -7.05
CA VAL A 393 5.57 -9.30 -6.85
C VAL A 393 5.13 -10.76 -7.00
N LEU A 394 4.33 -11.23 -6.04
CA LEU A 394 3.62 -12.49 -6.14
C LEU A 394 2.23 -12.22 -6.70
N VAL A 395 1.98 -12.70 -7.92
CA VAL A 395 0.66 -12.59 -8.56
C VAL A 395 -0.25 -13.69 -7.99
N GLY A 396 -1.35 -13.29 -7.35
CA GLY A 396 -2.33 -14.21 -6.77
C GLY A 396 -3.46 -14.55 -7.75
N ARG A 397 -3.95 -13.55 -8.48
CA ARG A 397 -5.04 -13.70 -9.47
C ARG A 397 -4.73 -12.92 -10.73
N GLY A 398 -5.31 -13.35 -11.86
CA GLY A 398 -5.15 -12.69 -13.16
C GLY A 398 -3.78 -12.89 -13.81
N THR A 399 -3.56 -12.16 -14.90
CA THR A 399 -2.31 -12.21 -15.67
C THR A 399 -1.70 -10.83 -15.82
N LEU A 400 -0.44 -10.66 -15.43
CA LEU A 400 0.33 -9.43 -15.60
C LEU A 400 1.16 -9.50 -16.89
N LYS A 401 1.05 -8.48 -17.75
CA LYS A 401 1.79 -8.40 -19.01
C LYS A 401 2.69 -7.17 -19.06
N VAL A 402 3.70 -7.24 -19.92
CA VAL A 402 4.57 -6.09 -20.18
C VAL A 402 3.74 -5.00 -20.88
N GLY A 403 3.80 -3.79 -20.33
CA GLY A 403 3.02 -2.65 -20.78
C GLY A 403 1.73 -2.40 -20.00
N ASP A 404 1.35 -3.28 -19.08
CA ASP A 404 0.21 -3.03 -18.20
C ASP A 404 0.51 -1.89 -17.23
N ILE A 405 -0.54 -1.18 -16.83
CA ILE A 405 -0.48 -0.13 -15.82
C ILE A 405 -0.79 -0.78 -14.48
N PHE A 406 0.01 -0.47 -13.46
CA PHE A 406 -0.19 -0.97 -12.11
C PHE A 406 -0.26 0.18 -11.11
N VAL A 407 -0.91 -0.10 -9.98
CA VAL A 407 -0.97 0.76 -8.81
C VAL A 407 -0.54 -0.08 -7.61
N ILE A 408 0.41 0.41 -6.82
CA ILE A 408 0.92 -0.23 -5.60
C ILE A 408 0.93 0.84 -4.51
N GLY A 409 -0.05 0.78 -3.60
CA GLY A 409 -0.23 1.82 -2.59
C GLY A 409 -0.35 3.21 -3.23
N ALA A 410 0.49 4.15 -2.81
CA ALA A 410 0.49 5.51 -3.35
C ALA A 410 1.22 5.67 -4.70
N GLU A 411 1.92 4.64 -5.17
CA GLU A 411 2.73 4.70 -6.38
C GLU A 411 2.01 4.04 -7.56
N SER A 412 2.18 4.60 -8.76
CA SER A 412 1.64 4.02 -9.99
C SER A 412 2.69 4.02 -11.10
N GLY A 413 2.55 3.09 -12.04
CA GLY A 413 3.54 2.95 -13.09
C GLY A 413 3.09 2.04 -14.21
N LYS A 414 3.98 1.88 -15.19
CA LYS A 414 3.81 0.98 -16.32
C LYS A 414 4.87 -0.11 -16.26
N VAL A 415 4.46 -1.38 -16.43
CA VAL A 415 5.37 -2.52 -16.46
C VAL A 415 6.31 -2.38 -17.66
N ARG A 416 7.61 -2.15 -17.40
CA ARG A 416 8.63 -2.02 -18.45
C ARG A 416 9.21 -3.37 -18.88
N ALA A 417 9.41 -4.26 -17.92
CA ALA A 417 9.95 -5.60 -18.14
C ALA A 417 9.54 -6.49 -16.97
N LEU A 418 9.24 -7.75 -17.28
CA LEU A 418 9.03 -8.82 -16.30
C LEU A 418 10.21 -9.78 -16.38
N VAL A 419 10.73 -10.18 -15.22
CA VAL A 419 11.89 -11.07 -15.11
C VAL A 419 11.56 -12.15 -14.09
N ASP A 420 11.81 -13.41 -14.44
CA ASP A 420 11.62 -14.54 -13.54
C ASP A 420 12.75 -14.67 -12.50
N ASP A 421 12.61 -15.63 -11.58
CA ASP A 421 13.59 -15.94 -10.54
C ASP A 421 14.95 -16.39 -11.09
N LYS A 422 14.98 -16.87 -12.35
CA LYS A 422 16.19 -17.30 -13.08
C LYS A 422 16.81 -16.19 -13.92
N GLY A 423 16.27 -14.97 -13.84
CA GLY A 423 16.76 -13.80 -14.58
C GLY A 423 16.36 -13.78 -16.06
N LYS A 424 15.47 -14.66 -16.51
CA LYS A 424 14.93 -14.67 -17.88
C LYS A 424 13.80 -13.66 -17.98
N GLN A 425 13.78 -12.93 -19.09
CA GLN A 425 12.66 -12.02 -19.37
C GLN A 425 11.42 -12.83 -19.78
N LEU A 426 10.32 -12.55 -19.11
CA LEU A 426 8.98 -13.02 -19.49
C LEU A 426 8.44 -12.07 -20.56
N LYS A 427 7.85 -12.63 -21.63
CA LYS A 427 7.30 -11.89 -22.77
C LYS A 427 5.79 -11.80 -22.70
#